data_AF-A0A6P0NGB9-F1
#
_entry.id   AF-A0A6P0NGB9-F1
#
_cell.length_a   1.000
_cell.length_b   1.000
_cell.length_c   1.000
_cell.angle_alpha   90.00
_cell.angle_beta   90.00
_cell.angle_gamma   90.00
#
_symmetry.space_group_name_H-M   'P 1'
#
loop_
_entity.id
_entity.type
_entity.pdbx_description
1 polymer ?
#
loop_
_entity_poly.entity_id
_entity_poly.type
_entity_poly.pdbx_seq_one_letter_code
_entity_poly.pdbx_strand_id
1 'polypeptide(L)' 'PSRDARKHTISIVFLATATGEPKAADDAKNLGIFHPWEVPSNLCFDHNKILRDYWNYRHYGIRPRLSAEVIQ' A
#
# COMPACT_ATOMS: atom_id res chain seq x y z
N PRO A 1 -8.17 -11.66 7.17
CA PRO A 1 -8.35 -11.34 8.62
C PRO A 1 -7.06 -10.89 9.34
N SER A 2 -5.93 -11.57 9.11
CA SER A 2 -4.69 -11.44 9.91
C SER A 2 -3.75 -10.28 9.54
N ARG A 3 -4.19 -9.33 8.71
CA ARG A 3 -3.31 -8.25 8.21
C ARG A 3 -2.81 -7.29 9.29
N ASP A 4 -3.56 -7.17 10.37
CA ASP A 4 -3.25 -6.37 11.55
C ASP A 4 -3.44 -7.25 12.77
N ALA A 5 -2.36 -7.42 13.55
CA ALA A 5 -2.37 -8.30 14.73
C ALA A 5 -3.29 -7.80 15.85
N ARG A 6 -3.72 -6.52 15.81
CA ARG A 6 -4.49 -5.91 16.89
C ARG A 6 -5.97 -6.28 16.82
N LYS A 7 -6.54 -6.35 15.61
CA LYS A 7 -7.97 -6.60 15.37
C LYS A 7 -8.25 -6.92 13.91
N HIS A 8 -9.44 -7.49 13.66
CA HIS A 8 -9.93 -7.68 12.30
C HIS A 8 -10.12 -6.31 11.61
N THR A 9 -9.28 -6.05 10.61
CA THR A 9 -9.19 -4.75 9.93
C THR A 9 -9.38 -4.93 8.44
N ILE A 10 -10.14 -4.01 7.84
CA ILE A 10 -10.27 -3.83 6.39
C ILE A 10 -9.63 -2.49 6.03
N SER A 11 -8.97 -2.40 4.88
CA SER A 11 -8.54 -1.13 4.30
C SER A 11 -8.91 -1.08 2.84
N ILE A 12 -9.30 0.11 2.40
CA ILE A 12 -9.61 0.43 1.02
C ILE A 12 -8.46 1.30 0.51
N VAL A 13 -7.87 0.94 -0.62
CA VAL A 13 -6.70 1.62 -1.18
C VAL A 13 -7.15 2.53 -2.32
N PHE A 14 -6.64 3.76 -2.33
CA PHE A 14 -6.90 4.76 -3.37
C PHE A 14 -5.62 5.13 -4.10
N LEU A 15 -5.75 5.49 -5.37
CA LEU A 15 -4.70 6.15 -6.14
C LEU A 15 -5.01 7.64 -6.18
N ALA A 16 -4.04 8.47 -5.82
CA ALA A 16 -4.23 9.91 -5.73
C ALA A 16 -3.12 10.65 -6.47
N THR A 17 -3.41 11.90 -6.83
CA THR A 17 -2.43 12.87 -7.35
C THR A 17 -2.56 14.12 -6.50
N ALA A 18 -1.42 14.70 -6.14
CA ALA A 18 -1.34 15.91 -5.34
C ALA A 18 -0.29 16.87 -5.93
N THR A 19 -0.39 18.14 -5.58
CA THR A 19 0.55 19.20 -5.99
C THR A 19 1.12 19.90 -4.75
N GLY A 20 2.33 20.44 -4.87
CA GLY A 20 3.05 21.11 -3.78
C GLY A 20 4.10 20.21 -3.13
N GLU A 21 4.73 20.73 -2.08
CA GLU A 21 5.82 20.04 -1.38
C GLU A 21 5.29 19.13 -0.25
N PRO A 22 5.69 17.84 -0.20
CA PRO A 22 5.25 16.93 0.84
C PRO A 22 5.82 17.35 2.21
N LYS A 23 4.98 17.31 3.25
CA LYS A 23 5.36 17.68 4.62
C LYS A 23 4.88 16.62 5.61
N ALA A 24 5.78 16.24 6.52
CA ALA A 24 5.49 15.29 7.58
C ALA A 24 4.62 15.98 8.63
N ALA A 25 3.66 15.27 9.21
CA ALA A 25 2.68 15.80 10.13
C ALA A 25 2.57 14.88 11.36
N ASP A 26 1.50 15.01 12.13
CA ASP A 26 1.31 14.43 13.47
C ASP A 26 1.79 12.97 13.60
N ASP A 27 1.18 12.04 12.85
CA ASP A 27 1.48 10.61 12.93
C ASP A 27 2.70 10.16 12.10
N ALA A 28 3.36 11.08 11.38
CA ALA A 28 4.47 10.77 10.48
C ALA A 28 5.75 11.47 10.93
N LYS A 29 6.69 10.71 11.49
CA LYS A 29 8.00 11.27 11.89
C LYS A 29 8.86 11.72 10.71
N ASN A 30 8.82 10.99 9.60
CA ASN A 30 9.59 11.24 8.39
C ASN A 30 8.73 10.98 7.13
N LEU A 31 9.13 11.55 5.99
CA LEU A 31 8.58 11.21 4.68
C LEU A 31 9.70 11.08 3.65
N GLY A 32 9.39 10.38 2.56
CA GLY A 32 10.26 10.29 1.39
C GLY A 32 9.42 10.05 0.13
N ILE A 33 9.96 10.46 -1.01
CA ILE A 33 9.46 10.08 -2.33
C ILE A 33 10.36 8.94 -2.81
N PHE A 34 9.77 7.84 -3.23
CA PHE A 34 10.50 6.64 -3.60
C PHE A 34 10.18 6.25 -5.04
N HIS A 35 11.21 5.94 -5.81
CA HIS A 35 11.02 5.17 -7.02
C HIS A 35 10.63 3.72 -6.67
N PRO A 36 9.94 2.98 -7.57
CA PRO A 36 9.55 1.59 -7.31
C PRO A 36 10.71 0.66 -6.88
N TRP A 37 11.92 0.90 -7.37
CA TRP A 37 13.13 0.12 -7.05
C TRP A 37 13.83 0.55 -5.75
N GLU A 38 13.38 1.61 -5.10
CA GLU A 38 13.98 2.16 -3.86
C GLU A 38 13.11 1.88 -2.63
N VAL A 39 11.98 1.19 -2.80
CA VAL A 39 11.05 0.92 -1.70
C VAL A 39 11.69 -0.05 -0.69
N PRO A 40 11.66 0.28 0.62
CA PRO A 40 12.17 -0.62 1.66
C PRO A 40 11.48 -1.98 1.65
N SER A 41 12.22 -3.03 2.01
CA SER A 41 11.65 -4.38 2.16
C SER A 41 10.81 -4.55 3.44
N ASN A 42 11.19 -3.83 4.49
CA ASN A 42 10.43 -3.69 5.74
C ASN A 42 9.32 -2.66 5.52
N LEU A 43 8.11 -3.14 5.25
CA LEU A 43 6.91 -2.30 5.20
C LEU A 43 5.91 -2.77 6.25
N CYS A 44 5.14 -1.81 6.77
CA CYS A 44 4.10 -2.11 7.75
C CYS A 44 2.98 -2.97 7.15
N PHE A 45 2.42 -3.85 7.96
CA PHE A 45 1.29 -4.70 7.61
C PHE A 45 1.53 -5.46 6.28
N ASP A 46 0.58 -5.37 5.36
CA ASP A 46 0.59 -5.96 4.03
C ASP A 46 0.84 -4.92 2.92
N HIS A 47 1.51 -3.81 3.23
CA HIS A 47 1.76 -2.74 2.26
C HIS A 47 2.61 -3.19 1.07
N ASN A 48 3.47 -4.20 1.24
CA ASN A 48 4.20 -4.82 0.14
C ASN A 48 3.27 -5.43 -0.91
N LYS A 49 2.15 -6.06 -0.49
CA LYS A 49 1.12 -6.59 -1.39
C LYS A 49 0.40 -5.45 -2.12
N ILE A 50 0.02 -4.40 -1.39
CA ILE A 50 -0.65 -3.23 -1.96
C ILE A 50 0.21 -2.57 -3.05
N LEU A 51 1.51 -2.39 -2.81
CA LEU A 51 2.41 -1.81 -3.81
C LEU A 51 2.59 -2.71 -5.04
N ARG A 52 2.69 -4.03 -4.86
CA ARG A 52 2.73 -4.99 -5.98
C ARG A 52 1.47 -4.92 -6.83
N ASP A 53 0.30 -4.86 -6.20
CA ASP A 53 -0.99 -4.71 -6.88
C ASP A 53 -1.06 -3.38 -7.65
N TYR A 54 -0.62 -2.28 -7.03
CA TYR A 54 -0.50 -0.99 -7.70
C TYR A 54 0.43 -1.04 -8.91
N TRP A 55 1.63 -1.64 -8.79
CA TRP A 55 2.57 -1.73 -9.90
C TRP A 55 2.03 -2.57 -11.05
N ASN A 56 1.41 -3.72 -10.77
CA ASN A 56 0.77 -4.54 -11.80
C ASN A 56 -0.33 -3.77 -12.53
N TYR A 57 -1.15 -3.04 -11.77
CA TYR A 57 -2.18 -2.19 -12.34
C TYR A 57 -1.58 -1.05 -13.18
N ARG A 58 -0.56 -0.36 -12.67
CA ARG A 58 0.04 0.81 -13.32
C ARG A 58 0.76 0.47 -14.62
N HIS A 59 1.45 -0.67 -14.69
CA HIS A 59 2.24 -1.07 -15.85
C HIS A 59 1.45 -1.89 -16.87
N TYR A 60 0.48 -2.69 -16.41
CA TYR A 60 -0.20 -3.69 -17.26
C TYR A 60 -1.72 -3.60 -17.24
N GLY A 61 -2.32 -2.69 -16.45
CA GLY A 61 -3.78 -2.57 -16.31
C GLY A 61 -4.43 -3.72 -15.52
N ILE A 62 -3.64 -4.61 -14.92
CA ILE A 62 -4.14 -5.80 -14.22
C ILE A 62 -4.54 -5.42 -12.79
N ARG A 63 -5.84 -5.52 -12.47
CA ARG A 63 -6.34 -5.33 -11.10
C ARG A 63 -6.17 -6.62 -10.28
N PRO A 64 -5.93 -6.51 -8.96
CA PRO A 64 -5.91 -7.67 -8.09
C PRO A 64 -7.25 -8.40 -8.14
N ARG A 65 -7.19 -9.74 -8.24
CA ARG A 65 -8.37 -10.59 -8.13
C ARG A 65 -8.63 -10.84 -6.65
N LEU A 66 -9.91 -11.01 -6.30
CA LEU A 66 -10.26 -11.53 -4.98
C LEU A 66 -9.64 -12.93 -4.87
N SER A 67 -8.69 -13.11 -3.97
CA SER A 67 -8.10 -14.43 -3.73
C SER A 67 -9.09 -15.31 -2.97
N ALA A 68 -9.03 -16.62 -3.20
CA ALA A 68 -9.86 -17.61 -2.51
C ALA A 68 -9.68 -17.59 -0.97
N GLU A 69 -8.58 -17.05 -0.46
CA GLU A 69 -8.30 -16.83 0.96
C GLU A 69 -9.28 -15.86 1.65
N VAL A 70 -10.11 -15.14 0.88
CA VAL A 70 -11.16 -14.24 1.41
C VAL A 70 -12.48 -15.01 1.68
N ILE A 71 -12.61 -16.26 1.23
CA ILE A 71 -13.85 -17.05 1.32
C ILE A 71 -13.86 -18.02 2.52
N GLN A 72 -12.79 -18.04 3.34
CA GLN A 72 -12.69 -18.89 4.53
C GLN A 72 -12.57 -18.07 5.81
#